data_AF-A0A1F8RYM5-F1
#
_entry.id   AF-A0A1F8RYM5-F1
#
_cell.length_a   1.000
_cell.length_b   1.000
_cell.length_c   1.000
_cell.angle_alpha   90.00
_cell.angle_beta   90.00
_cell.angle_gamma   90.00
#
_symmetry.space_group_name_H-M   'P 1'
#
loop_
_entity.id
_entity.type
_entity.pdbx_description
1 polymer ?
#
loop_
_entity_poly.entity_id
_entity_poly.type
_entity_poly.pdbx_seq_one_letter_code
_entity_poly.pdbx_strand_id
1 'polypeptide(L)'
;MLGGPTVVSDGVLAVLRSYSPDVARASGPSRYETAIAASRAAFGPGTATVFVATGANFPDALAGASAAASLGAPVLLVPGITPPGGPFASGLAAELRRLAPATIHVLGSTAVVGAETFTWLKAFAPTVDRLAGATRHETAAAISRAIYPAGVERLIVATGDNFPDALAAAPLGGPLLLVPGSGAWPAAAVVAEARRLGAPRIVVLGANSVVPDLAVAALSGAEPPPPSGRILERYFCTALPGTPLLDGQGIPMTVYAGKAQYNPVQVSQFGLARFERWLWTGDDTDRETFLRMADWLVATQKPTGLWHYTFAYGGQPVPWWSGMAQGQAVSLLVRALQETGSAAYRDAAALAVPTMRRTIANAGAATFEGGRYWIQEYIPPYSRDTLNGFMFSIVGLDEWIAVSGDATAAGWRREALATLVGWLPRFDTGHWSYYNLSPSPGSTLSGQPSSIKYHVIHVVQLRHLAMATRDPVLRTFASRWATYAANPPSGAR
;
A
#
# COMPACT_ATOMS: atom_id res chain seq x y z
N MET A 1 -17.10 -2.10 33.60
CA MET A 1 -16.50 -0.93 32.92
C MET A 1 -15.01 -0.85 33.26
N LEU A 2 -14.15 -0.58 32.27
CA LEU A 2 -12.70 -0.41 32.47
C LEU A 2 -12.31 1.07 32.39
N GLY A 3 -11.42 1.52 33.28
CA GLY A 3 -10.88 2.87 33.30
C GLY A 3 -11.47 3.76 34.39
N GLY A 4 -10.69 4.75 34.84
CA GLY A 4 -11.11 5.70 35.88
C GLY A 4 -12.08 6.78 35.35
N PRO A 5 -12.66 7.61 36.25
CA PRO A 5 -13.63 8.66 35.88
C PRO A 5 -13.10 9.69 34.86
N THR A 6 -11.78 9.88 34.77
CA THR A 6 -11.15 10.79 33.80
C THR A 6 -11.09 10.23 32.37
N VAL A 7 -11.22 8.91 32.21
CA VAL A 7 -11.21 8.23 30.90
C VAL A 7 -12.64 7.81 30.52
N VAL A 8 -13.41 7.30 31.47
CA VAL A 8 -14.82 6.97 31.30
C VAL A 8 -15.61 7.58 32.46
N SER A 9 -16.31 8.67 32.18
CA SER A 9 -16.95 9.49 33.21
C SER A 9 -18.01 8.73 34.01
N ASP A 10 -18.32 9.23 35.21
CA ASP A 10 -19.39 8.66 36.04
C ASP A 10 -20.78 8.84 35.40
N GLY A 11 -20.93 9.82 34.51
CA GLY A 11 -22.13 9.94 33.67
C GLY A 11 -22.32 8.72 32.77
N VAL A 12 -21.25 8.21 32.14
CA VAL A 12 -21.32 6.98 31.35
C VAL A 12 -21.65 5.79 32.25
N LEU A 13 -21.08 5.72 33.47
CA LEU A 13 -21.41 4.66 34.43
C LEU A 13 -22.88 4.68 34.83
N ALA A 14 -23.46 5.86 35.06
CA ALA A 14 -24.88 6.01 35.36
C ALA A 14 -25.76 5.52 34.22
N VAL A 15 -25.41 5.86 32.97
CA VAL A 15 -26.11 5.37 31.78
C VAL A 15 -25.98 3.85 31.64
N LEU A 16 -24.79 3.25 31.86
CA LEU A 16 -24.67 1.80 31.80
C LEU A 16 -25.51 1.09 32.87
N ARG A 17 -25.66 1.71 34.05
CA ARG A 17 -26.50 1.17 35.13
C ARG A 17 -27.99 1.19 34.85
N SER A 18 -28.46 2.02 33.92
CA SER A 18 -29.86 1.93 33.47
C SER A 18 -30.11 0.73 32.55
N TYR A 19 -29.06 0.18 31.92
CA TYR A 19 -29.16 -1.04 31.10
C TYR A 19 -28.90 -2.32 31.91
N SER A 20 -27.98 -2.28 32.88
CA SER A 20 -27.71 -3.40 33.79
C SER A 20 -27.32 -2.85 35.18
N PRO A 21 -28.02 -3.22 36.26
CA PRO A 21 -27.69 -2.72 37.59
C PRO A 21 -26.32 -3.20 38.09
N ASP A 22 -25.83 -4.34 37.58
CA ASP A 22 -24.55 -4.93 37.96
C ASP A 22 -23.40 -4.43 37.07
N VAL A 23 -23.12 -3.13 37.16
CA VAL A 23 -21.96 -2.52 36.49
C VAL A 23 -20.95 -2.04 37.53
N ALA A 24 -19.84 -2.77 37.61
CA ALA A 24 -18.67 -2.42 38.39
C ALA A 24 -17.61 -1.70 37.54
N ARG A 25 -16.87 -0.77 38.15
CA ARG A 25 -15.71 -0.08 37.57
C ARG A 25 -14.43 -0.78 38.03
N ALA A 26 -13.57 -1.18 37.08
CA ALA A 26 -12.22 -1.60 37.35
C ALA A 26 -11.23 -0.54 36.84
N SER A 27 -10.47 0.04 37.76
CA SER A 27 -9.54 1.14 37.49
C SER A 27 -8.42 1.19 38.53
N GLY A 28 -7.29 1.76 38.16
CA GLY A 28 -6.17 2.07 39.06
C GLY A 28 -5.48 3.39 38.70
N PRO A 29 -4.49 3.81 39.50
CA PRO A 29 -3.77 5.07 39.28
C PRO A 29 -2.98 5.14 37.97
N SER A 30 -2.69 4.00 37.34
CA SER A 30 -2.16 3.94 35.99
C SER A 30 -2.83 2.83 35.17
N ARG A 31 -2.44 2.75 33.89
CA ARG A 31 -2.84 1.67 32.97
C ARG A 31 -2.45 0.28 33.48
N TYR A 32 -1.34 0.18 34.23
CA TYR A 32 -0.85 -1.09 34.74
C TYR A 32 -1.70 -1.60 35.91
N GLU A 33 -2.01 -0.75 36.88
CA GLU A 33 -2.90 -1.08 37.99
C GLU A 33 -4.35 -1.25 37.52
N THR A 34 -4.76 -0.53 36.47
CA THR A 34 -6.07 -0.78 35.83
C THR A 34 -6.13 -2.19 35.24
N ALA A 35 -5.05 -2.70 34.63
CA ALA A 35 -4.99 -4.08 34.14
C ALA A 35 -5.06 -5.11 35.30
N ILE A 36 -4.40 -4.84 36.43
CA ILE A 36 -4.52 -5.66 37.64
C ILE A 36 -5.95 -5.66 38.18
N ALA A 37 -6.60 -4.49 38.26
CA ALA A 37 -7.98 -4.37 38.71
C ALA A 37 -8.95 -5.11 37.77
N ALA A 38 -8.74 -5.01 36.46
CA ALA A 38 -9.51 -5.76 35.46
C ALA A 38 -9.33 -7.27 35.64
N SER A 39 -8.09 -7.72 35.87
CA SER A 39 -7.78 -9.13 36.12
C SER A 39 -8.52 -9.68 37.36
N ARG A 40 -8.53 -8.94 38.46
CA ARG A 40 -9.24 -9.33 39.69
C ARG A 40 -10.76 -9.37 39.52
N ALA A 41 -11.32 -8.48 38.72
CA ALA A 41 -12.75 -8.41 38.47
C ALA A 41 -13.25 -9.54 37.57
N ALA A 42 -12.42 -10.01 36.62
CA ALA A 42 -12.86 -10.95 35.59
C ALA A 42 -12.33 -12.38 35.77
N PHE A 43 -11.24 -12.61 36.52
CA PHE A 43 -10.57 -13.91 36.59
C PHE A 43 -10.32 -14.39 38.03
N GLY A 44 -10.70 -15.63 38.29
CA GLY A 44 -10.51 -16.30 39.58
C GLY A 44 -9.05 -16.71 39.86
N PRO A 45 -8.73 -17.08 41.12
CA PRO A 45 -7.44 -17.72 41.43
C PRO A 45 -7.22 -19.00 40.63
N GLY A 46 -5.97 -19.38 40.36
CA GLY A 46 -5.63 -20.60 39.63
C GLY A 46 -5.89 -20.55 38.11
N THR A 47 -5.94 -19.35 37.52
CA THR A 47 -6.08 -19.18 36.07
C THR A 47 -4.80 -19.66 35.37
N ALA A 48 -4.91 -20.73 34.58
CA ALA A 48 -3.76 -21.48 34.07
C ALA A 48 -2.84 -20.67 33.14
N THR A 49 -3.37 -19.69 32.42
CA THR A 49 -2.63 -18.90 31.42
C THR A 49 -2.73 -17.41 31.72
N VAL A 50 -1.62 -16.69 31.59
CA VAL A 50 -1.58 -15.23 31.68
C VAL A 50 -0.81 -14.68 30.48
N PHE A 51 -1.34 -13.64 29.85
CA PHE A 51 -0.61 -12.88 28.83
C PHE A 51 -0.01 -11.63 29.46
N VAL A 52 1.24 -11.32 29.10
CA VAL A 52 1.93 -10.11 29.56
C VAL A 52 2.40 -9.32 28.35
N ALA A 53 1.97 -8.05 28.25
CA ALA A 53 2.40 -7.13 27.20
C ALA A 53 2.95 -5.83 27.81
N THR A 54 3.69 -5.04 27.02
CA THR A 54 4.03 -3.68 27.46
C THR A 54 2.78 -2.79 27.49
N GLY A 55 2.68 -1.89 28.47
CA GLY A 55 1.67 -0.84 28.49
C GLY A 55 2.14 0.49 27.89
N ALA A 56 3.39 0.55 27.41
CA ALA A 56 3.96 1.74 26.80
C ALA A 56 3.42 1.97 25.37
N ASN A 57 3.10 0.90 24.65
CA ASN A 57 2.43 0.92 23.35
C ASN A 57 1.37 -0.20 23.30
N PHE A 58 0.61 -0.27 22.21
CA PHE A 58 -0.55 -1.17 22.07
C PHE A 58 -0.39 -2.40 21.15
N PRO A 59 0.50 -2.45 20.12
CA PRO A 59 0.30 -3.37 19.00
C PRO A 59 0.38 -4.86 19.39
N ASP A 60 1.29 -5.23 20.29
CA ASP A 60 1.44 -6.62 20.74
C ASP A 60 0.28 -7.06 21.65
N ALA A 61 -0.32 -6.12 22.38
CA ALA A 61 -1.47 -6.38 23.24
C ALA A 61 -2.76 -6.64 22.45
N LEU A 62 -2.88 -6.16 21.20
CA LEU A 62 -4.10 -6.32 20.38
C LEU A 62 -4.30 -7.78 19.95
N ALA A 63 -3.30 -8.39 19.31
CA ALA A 63 -3.34 -9.80 18.96
C ALA A 63 -3.38 -10.70 20.21
N GLY A 64 -2.67 -10.29 21.26
CA GLY A 64 -2.71 -10.92 22.58
C GLY A 64 -4.09 -10.96 23.21
N ALA A 65 -4.87 -9.88 23.10
CA ALA A 65 -6.19 -9.80 23.69
C ALA A 65 -7.19 -10.77 23.05
N SER A 66 -7.14 -10.96 21.72
CA SER A 66 -7.96 -11.97 21.04
C SER A 66 -7.60 -13.39 21.47
N ALA A 67 -6.31 -13.68 21.63
CA ALA A 67 -5.82 -14.96 22.16
C ALA A 67 -6.24 -15.18 23.61
N ALA A 68 -6.11 -14.16 24.45
CA ALA A 68 -6.50 -14.19 25.85
C ALA A 68 -8.01 -14.43 26.02
N ALA A 69 -8.84 -13.82 25.17
CA ALA A 69 -10.28 -14.06 25.15
C ALA A 69 -10.63 -15.53 24.86
N SER A 70 -9.94 -16.18 23.91
CA SER A 70 -10.16 -17.61 23.59
C SER A 70 -9.81 -18.55 24.74
N LEU A 71 -8.85 -18.18 25.57
CA LEU A 71 -8.37 -19.00 26.68
C LEU A 71 -9.00 -18.64 28.02
N GLY A 72 -9.85 -17.60 28.07
CA GLY A 72 -10.34 -17.06 29.33
C GLY A 72 -9.19 -16.60 30.24
N ALA A 73 -8.17 -15.96 29.66
CA ALA A 73 -6.95 -15.52 30.35
C ALA A 73 -6.90 -13.99 30.50
N PRO A 74 -6.29 -13.45 31.57
CA PRO A 74 -6.04 -12.02 31.69
C PRO A 74 -4.86 -11.58 30.81
N VAL A 75 -4.91 -10.32 30.36
CA VAL A 75 -3.76 -9.58 29.84
C VAL A 75 -3.29 -8.60 30.91
N LEU A 76 -2.10 -8.84 31.46
CA LEU A 76 -1.43 -7.93 32.39
C LEU A 76 -0.42 -7.06 31.64
N LEU A 77 -0.20 -5.84 32.12
CA LEU A 77 0.69 -4.88 31.49
C LEU A 77 1.95 -4.65 32.33
N VAL A 78 3.10 -4.54 31.66
CA VAL A 78 4.39 -4.17 32.26
C VAL A 78 4.94 -2.87 31.66
N PRO A 79 5.83 -2.13 32.36
CA PRO A 79 6.40 -0.87 31.89
C PRO A 79 7.31 -1.06 30.67
N GLY A 80 7.81 -2.28 30.48
CA GLY A 80 8.51 -2.72 29.28
C GLY A 80 9.93 -3.19 29.55
N ILE A 81 10.91 -2.37 29.16
CA ILE A 81 12.34 -2.75 29.16
C ILE A 81 12.89 -2.95 30.57
N THR A 82 12.51 -2.09 31.52
CA THR A 82 12.93 -2.22 32.91
C THR A 82 11.94 -3.10 33.70
N PRO A 83 12.44 -3.91 34.66
CA PRO A 83 11.58 -4.64 35.58
C PRO A 83 10.61 -3.69 36.29
N PRO A 84 9.42 -4.19 36.66
CA PRO A 84 8.51 -3.42 37.48
C PRO A 84 9.21 -3.05 38.80
N GLY A 85 9.13 -1.78 39.19
CA GLY A 85 9.69 -1.26 40.44
C GLY A 85 8.61 -0.75 41.41
N GLY A 86 9.01 -0.54 42.66
CA GLY A 86 8.17 0.11 43.68
C GLY A 86 6.84 -0.62 43.98
N PRO A 87 5.81 0.12 44.42
CA PRO A 87 4.51 -0.45 44.80
C PRO A 87 3.80 -1.21 43.67
N PHE A 88 4.00 -0.79 42.42
CA PHE A 88 3.45 -1.49 41.25
C PHE A 88 4.00 -2.91 41.13
N ALA A 89 5.31 -3.11 41.33
CA ALA A 89 5.93 -4.43 41.30
C ALA A 89 5.32 -5.38 42.33
N SER A 90 5.10 -4.88 43.55
CA SER A 90 4.44 -5.64 44.61
C SER A 90 2.99 -6.00 44.24
N GLY A 91 2.25 -5.05 43.65
CA GLY A 91 0.88 -5.28 43.17
C GLY A 91 0.80 -6.34 42.06
N LEU A 92 1.68 -6.24 41.06
CA LEU A 92 1.76 -7.22 39.96
C LEU A 92 2.18 -8.60 40.47
N ALA A 93 3.17 -8.67 41.37
CA ALA A 93 3.61 -9.92 41.97
C ALA A 93 2.49 -10.60 42.78
N ALA A 94 1.73 -9.83 43.55
CA ALA A 94 0.58 -10.35 44.30
C ALA A 94 -0.50 -10.89 43.35
N GLU A 95 -0.75 -10.20 42.24
CA GLU A 95 -1.72 -10.63 41.24
C GLU A 95 -1.28 -11.91 40.52
N LEU A 96 -0.02 -12.00 40.10
CA LEU A 96 0.53 -13.22 39.48
C LEU A 96 0.50 -14.42 40.45
N ARG A 97 0.79 -14.22 41.73
CA ARG A 97 0.67 -15.28 42.76
C ARG A 97 -0.78 -15.69 43.00
N ARG A 98 -1.73 -14.77 42.96
CA ARG A 98 -3.17 -15.07 43.07
C ARG A 98 -3.65 -15.90 41.88
N LEU A 99 -3.26 -15.51 40.67
CA LEU A 99 -3.59 -16.23 39.45
C LEU A 99 -2.91 -17.61 39.41
N ALA A 100 -1.71 -17.74 40.00
CA ALA A 100 -0.92 -18.98 40.04
C ALA A 100 -0.83 -19.68 38.66
N PRO A 101 -0.40 -18.97 37.60
CA PRO A 101 -0.46 -19.52 36.24
C PRO A 101 0.52 -20.67 36.03
N ALA A 102 0.08 -21.66 35.25
CA ALA A 102 0.96 -22.69 34.71
C ALA A 102 1.83 -22.12 33.57
N THR A 103 1.31 -21.15 32.82
CA THR A 103 1.99 -20.54 31.68
C THR A 103 1.83 -19.03 31.66
N ILE A 104 2.94 -18.31 31.45
CA ILE A 104 2.94 -16.87 31.14
C ILE A 104 3.48 -16.66 29.73
N HIS A 105 2.62 -16.18 28.83
CA HIS A 105 3.01 -15.76 27.49
C HIS A 105 3.40 -14.28 27.49
N VAL A 106 4.69 -14.00 27.28
CA VAL A 106 5.22 -12.64 27.16
C VAL A 106 5.16 -12.20 25.70
N LEU A 107 4.39 -11.15 25.43
CA LEU A 107 4.13 -10.63 24.09
C LEU A 107 5.12 -9.54 23.73
N GLY A 108 5.71 -9.66 22.54
CA GLY A 108 6.65 -8.70 22.00
C GLY A 108 8.11 -9.04 22.29
N SER A 109 9.01 -8.40 21.56
CA SER A 109 10.45 -8.66 21.63
C SER A 109 11.11 -8.10 22.89
N THR A 110 12.40 -8.37 23.07
CA THR A 110 13.21 -7.80 24.15
C THR A 110 13.29 -6.26 24.10
N ALA A 111 13.00 -5.66 22.95
CA ALA A 111 12.97 -4.20 22.78
C ALA A 111 11.75 -3.53 23.44
N VAL A 112 10.68 -4.29 23.71
CA VAL A 112 9.45 -3.77 24.32
C VAL A 112 9.15 -4.40 25.68
N VAL A 113 9.56 -5.65 25.91
CA VAL A 113 9.57 -6.28 27.24
C VAL A 113 10.97 -6.84 27.49
N GLY A 114 11.75 -6.15 28.31
CA GLY A 114 13.18 -6.40 28.48
C GLY A 114 13.53 -7.78 29.02
N ALA A 115 14.79 -8.18 28.87
CA ALA A 115 15.29 -9.46 29.35
C ALA A 115 15.19 -9.61 30.88
N GLU A 116 15.36 -8.51 31.61
CA GLU A 116 15.23 -8.50 33.06
C GLU A 116 13.78 -8.68 33.50
N THR A 117 12.82 -7.97 32.87
CA THR A 117 11.38 -8.15 33.10
C THR A 117 10.95 -9.60 32.81
N PHE A 118 11.44 -10.18 31.72
CA PHE A 118 11.17 -11.58 31.37
C PHE A 118 11.73 -12.55 32.42
N THR A 119 12.95 -12.32 32.89
CA THR A 119 13.56 -13.13 33.95
C THR A 119 12.79 -13.00 35.26
N TRP A 120 12.32 -11.81 35.61
CA TRP A 120 11.47 -11.58 36.77
C TRP A 120 10.16 -12.38 36.72
N LEU A 121 9.53 -12.46 35.54
CA LEU A 121 8.28 -13.22 35.33
C LEU A 121 8.45 -14.73 35.55
N LYS A 122 9.65 -15.30 35.35
CA LYS A 122 9.93 -16.73 35.59
C LYS A 122 9.75 -17.17 37.03
N ALA A 123 9.73 -16.25 37.99
CA ALA A 123 9.45 -16.57 39.39
C ALA A 123 7.97 -16.92 39.67
N PHE A 124 7.06 -16.71 38.70
CA PHE A 124 5.62 -16.80 38.92
C PHE A 124 4.90 -17.92 38.15
N ALA A 125 5.58 -18.61 37.24
CA ALA A 125 5.04 -19.74 36.50
C ALA A 125 6.15 -20.73 36.13
N PRO A 126 5.83 -22.04 36.06
CA PRO A 126 6.80 -23.04 35.62
C PRO A 126 7.17 -22.88 34.14
N THR A 127 6.24 -22.37 33.31
CA THR A 127 6.49 -22.07 31.89
C THR A 127 6.33 -20.58 31.63
N VAL A 128 7.39 -19.95 31.12
CA VAL A 128 7.35 -18.57 30.63
C VAL A 128 8.00 -18.52 29.27
N ASP A 129 7.21 -18.23 28.26
CA ASP A 129 7.62 -18.18 26.86
C ASP A 129 7.40 -16.80 26.27
N ARG A 130 8.16 -16.47 25.24
CA ARG A 130 8.07 -15.20 24.54
C ARG A 130 7.49 -15.42 23.15
N LEU A 131 6.41 -14.72 22.85
CA LEU A 131 5.76 -14.71 21.56
C LEU A 131 6.07 -13.37 20.87
N ALA A 132 6.97 -13.40 19.90
CA ALA A 132 7.47 -12.18 19.26
C ALA A 132 7.90 -12.43 17.82
N GLY A 133 7.73 -11.41 16.98
CA GLY A 133 8.33 -11.31 15.65
C GLY A 133 9.17 -10.04 15.49
N ALA A 134 9.78 -9.85 14.32
CA ALA A 134 10.55 -8.64 14.02
C ALA A 134 9.64 -7.40 13.90
N THR A 135 8.39 -7.61 13.52
CA THR A 135 7.34 -6.58 13.43
C THR A 135 6.11 -6.99 14.23
N ARG A 136 5.22 -6.02 14.52
CA ARG A 136 3.90 -6.27 15.13
C ARG A 136 3.05 -7.29 14.38
N HIS A 137 3.17 -7.32 13.05
CA HIS A 137 2.46 -8.27 12.20
C HIS A 137 2.97 -9.70 12.45
N GLU A 138 4.28 -9.86 12.55
CA GLU A 138 4.92 -11.14 12.85
C GLU A 138 4.72 -11.56 14.31
N THR A 139 4.65 -10.62 15.27
CA THR A 139 4.25 -10.94 16.65
C THR A 139 2.82 -11.49 16.69
N ALA A 140 1.87 -10.90 15.95
CA ALA A 140 0.51 -11.44 15.84
C ALA A 140 0.49 -12.87 15.26
N ALA A 141 1.31 -13.14 14.24
CA ALA A 141 1.48 -14.48 13.69
C ALA A 141 2.09 -15.46 14.70
N ALA A 142 3.10 -15.05 15.47
CA ALA A 142 3.71 -15.87 16.52
C ALA A 142 2.72 -16.20 17.65
N ILE A 143 1.90 -15.23 18.06
CA ILE A 143 0.82 -15.44 19.03
C ILE A 143 -0.19 -16.46 18.47
N SER A 144 -0.66 -16.25 17.25
CA SER A 144 -1.60 -17.17 16.62
C SER A 144 -1.06 -18.61 16.58
N ARG A 145 0.20 -18.76 16.19
CA ARG A 145 0.85 -20.06 16.05
C ARG A 145 0.98 -20.83 17.35
N ALA A 146 1.23 -20.12 18.46
CA ALA A 146 1.38 -20.73 19.77
C ALA A 146 0.04 -21.18 20.38
N ILE A 147 -1.04 -20.48 20.05
CA ILE A 147 -2.33 -20.66 20.73
C ILE A 147 -3.32 -21.50 19.95
N TYR A 148 -3.33 -21.42 18.61
CA TYR A 148 -4.34 -22.06 17.78
C TYR A 148 -3.81 -23.26 16.98
N PRO A 149 -4.56 -24.37 16.92
CA PRO A 149 -4.23 -25.48 16.04
C PRO A 149 -4.40 -25.10 14.55
N ALA A 150 -3.97 -25.98 13.65
CA ALA A 150 -4.34 -25.88 12.24
C ALA A 150 -5.83 -26.26 12.05
N GLY A 151 -6.42 -25.85 10.93
CA GLY A 151 -7.81 -26.18 10.58
C GLY A 151 -8.86 -25.47 11.43
N VAL A 152 -8.64 -24.19 11.76
CA VAL A 152 -9.62 -23.39 12.52
C VAL A 152 -10.82 -23.02 11.64
N GLU A 153 -11.99 -22.81 12.24
CA GLU A 153 -13.20 -22.44 11.49
C GLU A 153 -13.10 -21.05 10.84
N ARG A 154 -12.44 -20.10 11.52
CA ARG A 154 -12.32 -18.72 11.06
C ARG A 154 -11.01 -18.07 11.45
N LEU A 155 -10.55 -17.16 10.59
CA LEU A 155 -9.43 -16.25 10.81
C LEU A 155 -9.96 -14.81 10.86
N ILE A 156 -9.53 -14.02 11.84
CA ILE A 156 -9.82 -12.58 11.92
C ILE A 156 -8.61 -11.80 11.42
N VAL A 157 -8.87 -10.76 10.63
CA VAL A 157 -7.84 -9.89 10.06
C VAL A 157 -8.17 -8.43 10.34
N ALA A 158 -7.16 -7.69 10.82
CA ALA A 158 -7.23 -6.24 11.03
C ALA A 158 -5.89 -5.59 10.65
N THR A 159 -5.85 -4.26 10.57
CA THR A 159 -4.60 -3.54 10.32
C THR A 159 -3.69 -3.53 11.54
N GLY A 160 -2.37 -3.62 11.33
CA GLY A 160 -1.36 -3.38 12.37
C GLY A 160 -0.94 -1.91 12.51
N ASP A 161 -1.37 -1.05 11.60
CA ASP A 161 -0.92 0.35 11.51
C ASP A 161 -1.71 1.28 12.46
N ASN A 162 -2.91 0.87 12.88
CA ASN A 162 -3.72 1.53 13.90
C ASN A 162 -4.45 0.46 14.75
N PHE A 163 -5.14 0.87 15.83
CA PHE A 163 -5.71 -0.05 16.82
C PHE A 163 -7.23 -0.27 16.83
N PRO A 164 -8.13 0.63 16.35
CA PRO A 164 -9.57 0.52 16.62
C PRO A 164 -10.20 -0.81 16.19
N ASP A 165 -9.89 -1.27 14.97
CA ASP A 165 -10.48 -2.49 14.41
C ASP A 165 -10.00 -3.76 15.13
N ALA A 166 -8.69 -3.83 15.39
CA ALA A 166 -8.09 -4.93 16.13
C ALA A 166 -8.52 -4.94 17.62
N LEU A 167 -8.77 -3.77 18.20
CA LEU A 167 -9.33 -3.67 19.56
C LEU A 167 -10.78 -4.18 19.60
N ALA A 168 -11.60 -3.80 18.61
CA ALA A 168 -12.96 -4.30 18.47
C ALA A 168 -13.01 -5.82 18.19
N ALA A 169 -11.93 -6.40 17.66
CA ALA A 169 -11.79 -7.82 17.43
C ALA A 169 -11.65 -8.65 18.72
N ALA A 170 -11.04 -8.09 19.77
CA ALA A 170 -10.62 -8.86 20.93
C ALA A 170 -11.74 -9.69 21.60
N PRO A 171 -12.96 -9.16 21.80
CA PRO A 171 -14.06 -9.94 22.38
C PRO A 171 -14.57 -11.08 21.49
N LEU A 172 -14.27 -11.07 20.19
CA LEU A 172 -14.68 -12.16 19.30
C LEU A 172 -13.91 -13.44 19.59
N GLY A 173 -12.71 -13.35 20.15
CA GLY A 173 -11.78 -14.49 20.26
C GLY A 173 -11.39 -15.07 18.89
N GLY A 174 -10.53 -16.08 18.89
CA GLY A 174 -9.97 -16.71 17.70
C GLY A 174 -8.68 -16.05 17.20
N PRO A 175 -8.04 -16.65 16.17
CA PRO A 175 -6.79 -16.15 15.63
C PRO A 175 -6.98 -14.80 14.96
N LEU A 176 -6.25 -13.79 15.45
CA LEU A 176 -6.20 -12.44 14.89
C LEU A 176 -4.83 -12.23 14.25
N LEU A 177 -4.80 -12.10 12.93
CA LEU A 177 -3.61 -11.67 12.21
C LEU A 177 -3.68 -10.19 11.88
N LEU A 178 -2.54 -9.52 11.98
CA LEU A 178 -2.40 -8.11 11.62
C LEU A 178 -1.72 -8.00 10.25
N VAL A 179 -2.25 -7.12 9.40
CA VAL A 179 -1.70 -6.85 8.07
C VAL A 179 -1.32 -5.38 7.88
N PRO A 180 -0.41 -5.04 6.94
CA PRO A 180 -0.10 -3.65 6.62
C PRO A 180 -1.31 -2.93 6.02
N GLY A 181 -1.72 -1.80 6.59
CA GLY A 181 -2.77 -0.95 6.03
C GLY A 181 -2.32 -0.13 4.83
N SER A 182 -1.01 0.03 4.65
CA SER A 182 -0.39 0.68 3.48
C SER A 182 -0.69 -0.01 2.13
N GLY A 183 -1.15 -1.26 2.14
CA GLY A 183 -1.30 -2.09 0.94
C GLY A 183 -0.02 -2.81 0.53
N ALA A 184 1.02 -2.78 1.38
CA ALA A 184 2.17 -3.66 1.22
C ALA A 184 1.78 -5.13 1.41
N TRP A 185 2.49 -6.03 0.74
CA TRP A 185 2.32 -7.46 0.91
C TRP A 185 2.62 -7.88 2.38
N PRO A 186 1.79 -8.73 3.01
CA PRO A 186 2.04 -9.18 4.38
C PRO A 186 3.37 -9.93 4.52
N ALA A 187 4.02 -9.82 5.68
CA ALA A 187 5.28 -10.53 5.93
C ALA A 187 5.09 -12.05 5.76
N ALA A 188 6.14 -12.75 5.31
CA ALA A 188 6.07 -14.18 5.00
C ALA A 188 5.56 -15.03 6.17
N ALA A 189 5.91 -14.67 7.41
CA ALA A 189 5.43 -15.37 8.60
C ALA A 189 3.90 -15.23 8.81
N VAL A 190 3.32 -14.09 8.43
CA VAL A 190 1.87 -13.84 8.51
C VAL A 190 1.13 -14.70 7.48
N VAL A 191 1.64 -14.75 6.24
CA VAL A 191 1.08 -15.59 5.17
C VAL A 191 1.21 -17.07 5.51
N ALA A 192 2.37 -17.49 6.00
CA ALA A 192 2.60 -18.88 6.43
C ALA A 192 1.66 -19.30 7.56
N GLU A 193 1.40 -18.39 8.51
CA GLU A 193 0.48 -18.65 9.60
C GLU A 193 -0.98 -18.74 9.13
N ALA A 194 -1.43 -17.86 8.25
CA ALA A 194 -2.77 -17.95 7.66
C ALA A 194 -2.98 -19.28 6.91
N ARG A 195 -1.98 -19.72 6.12
CA ARG A 195 -2.00 -21.01 5.43
C ARG A 195 -2.04 -22.19 6.41
N ARG A 196 -1.26 -22.14 7.49
CA ARG A 196 -1.26 -23.17 8.55
C ARG A 196 -2.63 -23.26 9.23
N LEU A 197 -3.23 -22.13 9.54
CA LEU A 197 -4.57 -22.08 10.14
C LEU A 197 -5.62 -22.69 9.21
N GLY A 198 -5.48 -22.53 7.89
CA GLY A 198 -6.32 -23.20 6.89
C GLY A 198 -7.80 -22.85 7.04
N ALA A 199 -8.11 -21.63 7.48
CA ALA A 199 -9.46 -21.23 7.83
C ALA A 199 -10.34 -21.05 6.57
N PRO A 200 -11.50 -21.73 6.46
CA PRO A 200 -12.38 -21.57 5.31
C PRO A 200 -13.08 -20.19 5.28
N ARG A 201 -13.11 -19.48 6.41
CA ARG A 201 -13.71 -18.16 6.54
C ARG A 201 -12.72 -17.15 7.08
N ILE A 202 -12.56 -16.03 6.37
CA ILE A 202 -11.79 -14.87 6.84
C ILE A 202 -12.77 -13.73 7.18
N VAL A 203 -12.67 -13.20 8.39
CA VAL A 203 -13.43 -12.05 8.88
C VAL A 203 -12.51 -10.83 8.88
N VAL A 204 -12.80 -9.88 8.01
CA VAL A 204 -12.03 -8.63 7.89
C VAL A 204 -12.69 -7.55 8.75
N LEU A 205 -11.91 -6.94 9.64
CA LEU A 205 -12.34 -5.82 10.47
C LEU A 205 -11.63 -4.54 10.02
N GLY A 206 -12.42 -3.58 9.53
CA GLY A 206 -11.95 -2.35 8.90
C GLY A 206 -12.33 -2.29 7.42
N ALA A 207 -12.34 -1.07 6.85
CA ALA A 207 -12.59 -0.87 5.42
C ALA A 207 -11.37 -1.23 4.56
N ASN A 208 -11.56 -1.38 3.24
CA ASN A 208 -10.47 -1.66 2.29
C ASN A 208 -9.32 -0.62 2.33
N SER A 209 -9.61 0.61 2.76
CA SER A 209 -8.60 1.66 2.95
C SER A 209 -7.63 1.40 4.10
N VAL A 210 -7.96 0.49 5.03
CA VAL A 210 -7.13 0.12 6.19
C VAL A 210 -6.77 -1.36 6.22
N VAL A 211 -7.60 -2.24 5.66
CA VAL A 211 -7.28 -3.65 5.42
C VAL A 211 -7.43 -3.93 3.92
N PRO A 212 -6.34 -3.78 3.15
CA PRO A 212 -6.40 -3.88 1.69
C PRO A 212 -6.73 -5.29 1.21
N ASP A 213 -7.55 -5.41 0.15
CA ASP A 213 -7.93 -6.70 -0.44
C ASP A 213 -6.72 -7.57 -0.82
N LEU A 214 -5.61 -6.95 -1.26
CA LEU A 214 -4.36 -7.64 -1.57
C LEU A 214 -3.77 -8.36 -0.35
N ALA A 215 -3.84 -7.73 0.82
CA ALA A 215 -3.38 -8.35 2.05
C ALA A 215 -4.28 -9.54 2.42
N VAL A 216 -5.59 -9.43 2.22
CA VAL A 216 -6.55 -10.53 2.46
C VAL A 216 -6.33 -11.68 1.46
N ALA A 217 -6.06 -11.37 0.20
CA ALA A 217 -5.74 -12.35 -0.84
C ALA A 217 -4.48 -13.16 -0.49
N ALA A 218 -3.43 -12.50 0.01
CA ALA A 218 -2.22 -13.16 0.49
C ALA A 218 -2.51 -14.23 1.57
N LEU A 219 -3.42 -13.92 2.50
CA LEU A 219 -3.82 -14.84 3.58
C LEU A 219 -4.69 -15.99 3.07
N SER A 220 -5.37 -15.82 1.93
CA SER A 220 -6.22 -16.82 1.29
C SER A 220 -5.45 -17.79 0.37
N GLY A 221 -4.11 -17.72 0.38
CA GLY A 221 -3.26 -18.61 -0.40
C GLY A 221 -2.61 -17.99 -1.62
N ALA A 222 -2.92 -16.73 -1.98
CA ALA A 222 -2.27 -16.05 -3.10
C ALA A 222 -0.74 -15.93 -2.87
N GLU A 223 0.02 -15.97 -3.95
CA GLU A 223 1.48 -15.83 -3.91
C GLU A 223 1.92 -14.36 -3.92
N PRO A 224 3.05 -14.01 -3.29
CA PRO A 224 3.57 -12.64 -3.29
C PRO A 224 3.81 -12.14 -4.72
N PRO A 225 3.48 -10.87 -5.03
CA PRO A 225 3.88 -10.29 -6.30
C PRO A 225 5.42 -10.33 -6.41
N PRO A 226 5.98 -10.66 -7.59
CA PRO A 226 7.41 -10.82 -7.77
C PRO A 226 8.20 -9.52 -7.43
N PRO A 227 9.43 -9.62 -6.87
CA PRO A 227 10.17 -8.45 -6.43
C PRO A 227 10.83 -7.70 -7.60
N SER A 228 10.79 -6.37 -7.50
CA SER A 228 11.40 -5.33 -8.36
C SER A 228 10.71 -5.06 -9.72
N GLY A 229 9.91 -3.99 -9.73
CA GLY A 229 9.39 -3.37 -10.96
C GLY A 229 8.14 -2.49 -10.78
N ARG A 230 7.45 -2.57 -9.64
CA ARG A 230 6.01 -2.26 -9.64
C ARG A 230 5.52 -1.32 -8.52
N ILE A 231 5.95 -0.05 -8.56
CA ILE A 231 5.16 1.02 -7.92
C ILE A 231 4.03 1.51 -8.84
N LEU A 232 4.08 1.20 -10.14
CA LEU A 232 3.04 1.56 -11.11
C LEU A 232 1.75 0.70 -10.98
N GLU A 233 1.82 -0.41 -10.25
CA GLU A 233 0.80 -1.47 -10.19
C GLU A 233 -0.58 -1.04 -9.67
N ARG A 234 -0.63 -0.26 -8.57
CA ARG A 234 -1.89 -0.09 -7.83
C ARG A 234 -2.82 0.98 -8.40
N TYR A 235 -2.32 1.90 -9.22
CA TYR A 235 -3.08 3.09 -9.66
C TYR A 235 -3.22 3.26 -11.17
N PHE A 236 -2.44 2.53 -11.98
CA PHE A 236 -2.50 2.64 -13.45
C PHE A 236 -3.29 1.52 -14.11
N CYS A 237 -3.43 0.37 -13.46
CA CYS A 237 -4.24 -0.76 -13.92
C CYS A 237 -5.68 -0.75 -13.35
N THR A 238 -5.92 -0.02 -12.24
CA THR A 238 -7.24 0.15 -11.61
C THR A 238 -8.07 1.30 -12.19
N ALA A 239 -7.57 1.98 -13.22
CA ALA A 239 -8.21 3.15 -13.83
C ALA A 239 -8.99 2.84 -15.12
N LEU A 240 -9.51 1.63 -15.30
CA LEU A 240 -10.62 1.41 -16.24
C LEU A 240 -11.92 1.29 -15.43
N PRO A 241 -12.62 2.41 -15.15
CA PRO A 241 -13.99 2.34 -14.69
C PRO A 241 -14.86 1.72 -15.80
N GLY A 242 -15.45 0.56 -15.51
CA GLY A 242 -16.33 -0.17 -16.42
C GLY A 242 -15.64 -1.17 -17.33
N THR A 243 -16.41 -2.11 -17.89
CA THR A 243 -15.94 -3.02 -18.93
C THR A 243 -15.47 -2.18 -20.12
N PRO A 244 -14.19 -2.26 -20.53
CA PRO A 244 -13.69 -1.48 -21.65
C PRO A 244 -14.50 -1.84 -22.90
N LEU A 245 -14.82 -0.83 -23.71
CA LEU A 245 -15.37 -1.07 -25.05
C LEU A 245 -14.27 -1.75 -25.86
N LEU A 246 -14.49 -3.01 -26.24
CA LEU A 246 -13.56 -3.77 -27.06
C LEU A 246 -14.07 -3.85 -28.51
N ASP A 247 -13.16 -3.86 -29.47
CA ASP A 247 -13.48 -4.23 -30.85
C ASP A 247 -13.62 -5.76 -31.02
N GLY A 248 -13.88 -6.21 -32.25
CA GLY A 248 -14.01 -7.64 -32.57
C GLY A 248 -12.72 -8.46 -32.41
N GLN A 249 -11.57 -7.80 -32.20
CA GLN A 249 -10.28 -8.43 -31.91
C GLN A 249 -9.92 -8.36 -30.41
N GLY A 250 -10.76 -7.74 -29.58
CA GLY A 250 -10.49 -7.56 -28.15
C GLY A 250 -9.57 -6.39 -27.83
N ILE A 251 -9.35 -5.45 -28.77
CA ILE A 251 -8.55 -4.24 -28.54
C ILE A 251 -9.44 -3.16 -27.90
N PRO A 252 -9.00 -2.50 -26.81
CA PRO A 252 -9.79 -1.47 -26.16
C PRO A 252 -9.89 -0.20 -27.00
N MET A 253 -11.09 0.36 -27.01
CA MET A 253 -11.45 1.62 -27.63
C MET A 253 -12.00 2.59 -26.57
N THR A 254 -11.77 3.89 -26.81
CA THR A 254 -12.37 4.97 -26.02
C THR A 254 -13.38 5.72 -26.87
N VAL A 255 -14.51 6.11 -26.27
CA VAL A 255 -15.49 6.96 -26.94
C VAL A 255 -15.11 8.42 -26.75
N TYR A 256 -14.72 9.08 -27.85
CA TYR A 256 -14.50 10.53 -27.90
C TYR A 256 -15.57 11.17 -28.78
N ALA A 257 -16.27 12.18 -28.25
CA ALA A 257 -17.36 12.87 -28.95
C ALA A 257 -18.39 11.90 -29.59
N GLY A 258 -18.73 10.83 -28.87
CA GLY A 258 -19.70 9.81 -29.32
C GLY A 258 -19.17 8.78 -30.32
N LYS A 259 -17.89 8.82 -30.70
CA LYS A 259 -17.27 7.84 -31.62
C LYS A 259 -16.24 6.99 -30.89
N ALA A 260 -16.31 5.67 -31.08
CA ALA A 260 -15.28 4.76 -30.63
C ALA A 260 -13.99 4.97 -31.43
N GLN A 261 -12.86 5.06 -30.75
CA GLN A 261 -11.55 5.33 -31.32
C GLN A 261 -10.47 4.56 -30.56
N TYR A 262 -9.41 4.15 -31.25
CA TYR A 262 -8.24 3.56 -30.60
C TYR A 262 -7.40 4.63 -29.90
N ASN A 263 -6.98 4.32 -28.69
CA ASN A 263 -6.12 5.17 -27.89
C ASN A 263 -4.87 4.34 -27.48
N PRO A 264 -3.67 4.65 -28.02
CA PRO A 264 -2.44 3.91 -27.69
C PRO A 264 -2.10 3.86 -26.19
N VAL A 265 -2.43 4.91 -25.41
CA VAL A 265 -2.29 4.88 -23.94
C VAL A 265 -3.25 3.86 -23.34
N GLN A 266 -4.51 3.85 -23.76
CA GLN A 266 -5.49 2.90 -23.24
C GLN A 266 -5.11 1.45 -23.59
N VAL A 267 -4.66 1.19 -24.83
CA VAL A 267 -4.17 -0.13 -25.24
C VAL A 267 -2.97 -0.55 -24.40
N SER A 268 -2.01 0.34 -24.20
CA SER A 268 -0.83 0.08 -23.36
C SER A 268 -1.23 -0.24 -21.92
N GLN A 269 -2.10 0.57 -21.32
CA GLN A 269 -2.58 0.37 -19.94
C GLN A 269 -3.36 -0.91 -19.78
N PHE A 270 -4.21 -1.27 -20.76
CA PHE A 270 -4.94 -2.53 -20.74
C PHE A 270 -3.99 -3.72 -20.85
N GLY A 271 -3.01 -3.67 -21.76
CA GLY A 271 -2.00 -4.73 -21.90
C GLY A 271 -1.15 -4.89 -20.64
N LEU A 272 -0.71 -3.78 -20.05
CA LEU A 272 0.01 -3.78 -18.78
C LEU A 272 -0.86 -4.36 -17.66
N ALA A 273 -2.13 -3.95 -17.54
CA ALA A 273 -3.04 -4.52 -16.55
C ALA A 273 -3.25 -6.03 -16.71
N ARG A 274 -3.29 -6.52 -17.96
CA ARG A 274 -3.42 -7.95 -18.27
C ARG A 274 -2.14 -8.72 -17.95
N PHE A 275 -0.98 -8.20 -18.29
CA PHE A 275 0.31 -8.78 -17.90
C PHE A 275 0.42 -8.92 -16.38
N GLU A 276 0.00 -7.90 -15.65
CA GLU A 276 -0.02 -7.87 -14.19
C GLU A 276 -0.98 -8.93 -13.64
N ARG A 277 -2.23 -8.97 -14.14
CA ARG A 277 -3.22 -9.98 -13.73
C ARG A 277 -2.74 -11.40 -14.05
N TRP A 278 -2.12 -11.61 -15.21
CA TRP A 278 -1.52 -12.89 -15.59
C TRP A 278 -0.45 -13.31 -14.58
N LEU A 279 0.48 -12.44 -14.23
CA LEU A 279 1.53 -12.77 -13.25
C LEU A 279 1.00 -13.08 -11.85
N TRP A 280 -0.20 -12.60 -11.50
CA TRP A 280 -0.84 -12.92 -10.21
C TRP A 280 -1.71 -14.16 -10.23
N THR A 281 -2.31 -14.49 -11.38
CA THR A 281 -3.34 -15.53 -11.49
C THR A 281 -2.87 -16.78 -12.21
N GLY A 282 -1.81 -16.67 -13.02
CA GLY A 282 -1.43 -17.69 -14.00
C GLY A 282 -2.45 -17.89 -15.13
N ASP A 283 -3.46 -17.01 -15.27
CA ASP A 283 -4.48 -17.14 -16.31
C ASP A 283 -3.88 -16.82 -17.68
N ASP A 284 -3.69 -17.85 -18.50
CA ASP A 284 -3.16 -17.73 -19.85
C ASP A 284 -4.01 -16.82 -20.75
N THR A 285 -5.30 -16.62 -20.44
CA THR A 285 -6.15 -15.67 -21.17
C THR A 285 -5.67 -14.23 -21.00
N ASP A 286 -5.14 -13.88 -19.82
CA ASP A 286 -4.55 -12.57 -19.60
C ASP A 286 -3.20 -12.44 -20.29
N ARG A 287 -2.39 -13.50 -20.30
CA ARG A 287 -1.14 -13.55 -21.05
C ARG A 287 -1.39 -13.30 -22.53
N GLU A 288 -2.36 -14.00 -23.11
CA GLU A 288 -2.78 -13.84 -24.49
C GLU A 288 -3.30 -12.42 -24.76
N THR A 289 -4.10 -11.85 -23.87
CA THR A 289 -4.61 -10.49 -24.02
C THR A 289 -3.50 -9.45 -23.94
N PHE A 290 -2.55 -9.62 -23.01
CA PHE A 290 -1.36 -8.81 -22.89
C PHE A 290 -0.53 -8.82 -24.19
N LEU A 291 -0.20 -10.00 -24.70
CA LEU A 291 0.57 -10.14 -25.93
C LEU A 291 -0.19 -9.55 -27.12
N ARG A 292 -1.52 -9.72 -27.17
CA ARG A 292 -2.36 -9.09 -28.20
C ARG A 292 -2.28 -7.57 -28.20
N MET A 293 -2.19 -6.93 -27.04
CA MET A 293 -2.01 -5.47 -26.96
C MET A 293 -0.61 -5.07 -27.45
N ALA A 294 0.42 -5.86 -27.11
CA ALA A 294 1.78 -5.63 -27.60
C ALA A 294 1.85 -5.80 -29.12
N ASP A 295 1.21 -6.83 -29.67
CA ASP A 295 1.11 -7.09 -31.11
C ASP A 295 0.39 -5.95 -31.83
N TRP A 296 -0.69 -5.43 -31.23
CA TRP A 296 -1.38 -4.26 -31.77
C TRP A 296 -0.46 -3.04 -31.83
N LEU A 297 0.36 -2.81 -30.80
CA LEU A 297 1.35 -1.72 -30.84
C LEU A 297 2.37 -1.93 -31.96
N VAL A 298 2.91 -3.13 -32.12
CA VAL A 298 3.83 -3.44 -33.22
C VAL A 298 3.17 -3.19 -34.58
N ALA A 299 1.94 -3.67 -34.77
CA ALA A 299 1.23 -3.57 -36.04
C ALA A 299 0.80 -2.14 -36.40
N THR A 300 0.59 -1.26 -35.41
CA THR A 300 0.06 0.10 -35.63
C THR A 300 1.12 1.20 -35.57
N GLN A 301 2.34 0.87 -35.10
CA GLN A 301 3.47 1.79 -35.05
C GLN A 301 3.78 2.34 -36.45
N LYS A 302 4.01 3.64 -36.56
CA LYS A 302 4.41 4.27 -37.82
C LYS A 302 5.90 4.09 -38.08
N PRO A 303 6.37 4.20 -39.33
CA PRO A 303 7.81 4.13 -39.64
C PRO A 303 8.67 5.16 -38.88
N THR A 304 8.06 6.23 -38.38
CA THR A 304 8.71 7.23 -37.52
C THR A 304 8.98 6.74 -36.10
N GLY A 305 8.36 5.63 -35.66
CA GLY A 305 8.34 5.11 -34.30
C GLY A 305 7.16 5.57 -33.44
N LEU A 306 6.32 6.45 -33.98
CA LEU A 306 5.19 7.05 -33.26
C LEU A 306 3.91 6.20 -33.36
N TRP A 307 3.09 6.25 -32.31
CA TRP A 307 1.68 5.84 -32.38
C TRP A 307 0.78 7.06 -32.53
N HIS A 308 -0.04 7.06 -33.58
CA HIS A 308 -0.92 8.18 -33.91
C HIS A 308 -2.31 8.01 -33.28
N TYR A 309 -2.83 9.10 -32.73
CA TYR A 309 -4.24 9.30 -32.46
C TYR A 309 -4.90 9.87 -33.73
N THR A 310 -5.96 9.21 -34.20
CA THR A 310 -6.69 9.59 -35.43
C THR A 310 -7.96 10.37 -35.16
N PHE A 311 -8.12 10.91 -33.96
CA PHE A 311 -9.28 11.69 -33.53
C PHE A 311 -8.87 13.04 -32.95
N ALA A 312 -9.75 14.02 -33.08
CA ALA A 312 -9.57 15.33 -32.49
C ALA A 312 -9.80 15.28 -30.97
N TYR A 313 -8.92 15.91 -30.21
CA TYR A 313 -9.04 16.05 -28.76
C TYR A 313 -8.42 17.38 -28.34
N GLY A 314 -9.15 18.24 -27.63
CA GLY A 314 -8.58 19.48 -27.11
C GLY A 314 -7.94 20.42 -28.16
N GLY A 315 -8.38 20.38 -29.42
CA GLY A 315 -7.75 21.16 -30.49
C GLY A 315 -6.41 20.61 -31.02
N GLN A 316 -6.05 19.37 -30.67
CA GLN A 316 -4.93 18.66 -31.28
C GLN A 316 -5.10 18.51 -32.80
N PRO A 317 -4.00 18.59 -33.59
CA PRO A 317 -4.04 18.24 -35.01
C PRO A 317 -4.37 16.76 -35.19
N VAL A 318 -4.98 16.37 -36.32
CA VAL A 318 -5.24 14.96 -36.64
C VAL A 318 -4.39 14.56 -37.85
N PRO A 319 -3.51 13.55 -37.73
CA PRO A 319 -3.18 12.82 -36.51
C PRO A 319 -2.33 13.64 -35.52
N TRP A 320 -2.38 13.25 -34.25
CA TRP A 320 -1.44 13.69 -33.20
C TRP A 320 -0.81 12.48 -32.51
N TRP A 321 0.17 12.71 -31.62
CA TRP A 321 0.85 11.68 -30.85
C TRP A 321 1.18 12.18 -29.44
N SER A 322 1.66 11.29 -28.58
CA SER A 322 1.89 11.58 -27.17
C SER A 322 3.18 10.93 -26.68
N GLY A 323 4.01 11.68 -25.98
CA GLY A 323 5.16 11.13 -25.28
C GLY A 323 4.78 10.15 -24.17
N MET A 324 3.61 10.34 -23.53
CA MET A 324 3.07 9.36 -22.57
C MET A 324 2.72 8.05 -23.27
N ALA A 325 2.13 8.11 -24.47
CA ALA A 325 1.89 6.91 -25.29
C ALA A 325 3.19 6.19 -25.63
N GLN A 326 4.22 6.93 -26.06
CA GLN A 326 5.53 6.34 -26.35
C GLN A 326 6.11 5.63 -25.13
N GLY A 327 6.11 6.28 -23.96
CA GLY A 327 6.65 5.69 -22.73
C GLY A 327 5.94 4.41 -22.32
N GLN A 328 4.60 4.43 -22.28
CA GLN A 328 3.83 3.26 -21.85
C GLN A 328 3.83 2.12 -22.89
N ALA A 329 3.86 2.45 -24.17
CA ALA A 329 4.01 1.45 -25.22
C ALA A 329 5.38 0.76 -25.12
N VAL A 330 6.46 1.52 -24.89
CA VAL A 330 7.79 0.95 -24.60
C VAL A 330 7.73 0.04 -23.38
N SER A 331 7.10 0.47 -22.28
CA SER A 331 6.91 -0.36 -21.08
C SER A 331 6.19 -1.69 -21.36
N LEU A 332 5.18 -1.68 -22.23
CA LEU A 332 4.45 -2.89 -22.61
C LEU A 332 5.32 -3.81 -23.50
N LEU A 333 5.99 -3.23 -24.49
CA LEU A 333 6.84 -3.94 -25.45
C LEU A 333 8.06 -4.59 -24.78
N VAL A 334 8.71 -3.93 -23.82
CA VAL A 334 9.86 -4.53 -23.11
C VAL A 334 9.45 -5.73 -22.25
N ARG A 335 8.25 -5.71 -21.67
CA ARG A 335 7.69 -6.88 -20.96
C ARG A 335 7.39 -8.01 -21.94
N ALA A 336 6.80 -7.70 -23.09
CA ALA A 336 6.53 -8.70 -24.13
C ALA A 336 7.82 -9.30 -24.69
N LEU A 337 8.87 -8.48 -24.84
CA LEU A 337 10.21 -8.93 -25.19
C LEU A 337 10.80 -9.87 -24.13
N GLN A 338 10.75 -9.50 -22.86
CA GLN A 338 11.27 -10.35 -21.77
C GLN A 338 10.52 -11.68 -21.69
N GLU A 339 9.22 -11.67 -21.95
CA GLU A 339 8.37 -12.86 -21.93
C GLU A 339 8.63 -13.80 -23.11
N THR A 340 8.83 -13.26 -24.31
CA THR A 340 8.83 -14.07 -25.55
C THR A 340 10.20 -14.20 -26.21
N GLY A 341 11.15 -13.31 -25.88
CA GLY A 341 12.39 -13.14 -26.63
C GLY A 341 12.21 -12.57 -28.04
N SER A 342 11.00 -12.15 -28.44
CA SER A 342 10.69 -11.75 -29.81
C SER A 342 11.39 -10.46 -30.24
N ALA A 343 12.14 -10.53 -31.34
CA ALA A 343 12.81 -9.38 -31.96
C ALA A 343 11.82 -8.27 -32.34
N ALA A 344 10.58 -8.59 -32.72
CA ALA A 344 9.60 -7.60 -33.13
C ALA A 344 9.29 -6.58 -32.03
N TYR A 345 9.17 -7.02 -30.77
CA TYR A 345 8.93 -6.13 -29.65
C TYR A 345 10.16 -5.27 -29.31
N ARG A 346 11.36 -5.85 -29.41
CA ARG A 346 12.61 -5.11 -29.24
C ARG A 346 12.75 -4.01 -30.28
N ASP A 347 12.52 -4.34 -31.54
CA ASP A 347 12.72 -3.43 -32.66
C ASP A 347 11.69 -2.30 -32.64
N ALA A 348 10.43 -2.60 -32.28
CA ALA A 348 9.40 -1.58 -32.06
C ALA A 348 9.73 -0.64 -30.88
N ALA A 349 10.21 -1.16 -29.76
CA ALA A 349 10.64 -0.34 -28.62
C ALA A 349 11.85 0.53 -28.98
N ALA A 350 12.85 -0.04 -29.66
CA ALA A 350 14.04 0.68 -30.12
C ALA A 350 13.69 1.83 -31.09
N LEU A 351 12.67 1.65 -31.94
CA LEU A 351 12.20 2.69 -32.85
C LEU A 351 11.45 3.81 -32.11
N ALA A 352 10.70 3.47 -31.05
CA ALA A 352 9.92 4.42 -30.27
C ALA A 352 10.78 5.30 -29.35
N VAL A 353 11.82 4.76 -28.73
CA VAL A 353 12.62 5.44 -27.69
C VAL A 353 13.20 6.79 -28.14
N PRO A 354 13.85 6.92 -29.32
CA PRO A 354 14.37 8.21 -29.79
C PRO A 354 13.31 9.28 -30.01
N THR A 355 12.06 8.91 -30.29
CA THR A 355 10.97 9.88 -30.52
C THR A 355 10.67 10.70 -29.27
N MET A 356 10.89 10.16 -28.07
CA MET A 356 10.69 10.89 -26.81
C MET A 356 11.68 12.04 -26.64
N ARG A 357 12.82 12.04 -27.36
CA ARG A 357 13.82 13.10 -27.30
C ARG A 357 13.84 14.01 -28.54
N ARG A 358 13.30 13.56 -29.67
CA ARG A 358 13.22 14.37 -30.90
C ARG A 358 12.22 15.53 -30.73
N THR A 359 12.47 16.63 -31.43
CA THR A 359 11.54 17.75 -31.49
C THR A 359 10.26 17.36 -32.21
N ILE A 360 9.16 18.04 -31.90
CA ILE A 360 7.86 17.85 -32.58
C ILE A 360 7.99 18.01 -34.11
N ALA A 361 8.74 19.01 -34.57
CA ALA A 361 8.99 19.24 -35.98
C ALA A 361 9.73 18.08 -36.68
N ASN A 362 10.46 17.25 -35.92
CA ASN A 362 11.22 16.11 -36.41
C ASN A 362 10.61 14.78 -35.95
N ALA A 363 9.27 14.69 -35.99
CA ALA A 363 8.51 13.50 -35.62
C ALA A 363 8.87 12.97 -34.21
N GLY A 364 8.94 13.87 -33.24
CA GLY A 364 9.21 13.55 -31.84
C GLY A 364 8.20 14.17 -30.88
N ALA A 365 8.37 13.89 -29.60
CA ALA A 365 7.47 14.32 -28.54
C ALA A 365 8.11 15.33 -27.57
N ALA A 366 9.31 15.84 -27.86
CA ALA A 366 10.00 16.76 -26.96
C ALA A 366 9.89 18.23 -27.37
N THR A 367 9.82 19.10 -26.36
CA THR A 367 10.12 20.54 -26.47
C THR A 367 11.39 20.86 -25.69
N PHE A 368 12.07 21.94 -26.09
CA PHE A 368 13.32 22.37 -25.49
C PHE A 368 13.19 23.81 -24.99
N GLU A 369 13.56 24.04 -23.73
CA GLU A 369 13.52 25.36 -23.12
C GLU A 369 14.63 25.48 -22.07
N GLY A 370 15.43 26.54 -22.13
CA GLY A 370 16.46 26.84 -21.12
C GLY A 370 17.49 25.71 -20.92
N GLY A 371 17.89 25.01 -21.99
CA GLY A 371 18.82 23.87 -21.91
C GLY A 371 18.23 22.58 -21.32
N ARG A 372 16.92 22.57 -21.04
CA ARG A 372 16.17 21.41 -20.57
C ARG A 372 15.20 20.95 -21.65
N TYR A 373 14.68 19.75 -21.50
CA TYR A 373 13.64 19.25 -22.39
C TYR A 373 12.50 18.60 -21.62
N TRP A 374 11.32 18.69 -22.21
CA TRP A 374 10.08 18.12 -21.67
C TRP A 374 9.47 17.18 -22.70
N ILE A 375 9.15 15.97 -22.27
CA ILE A 375 8.45 14.99 -23.10
C ILE A 375 6.96 15.25 -22.96
N GLN A 376 6.33 15.67 -24.05
CA GLN A 376 4.97 16.20 -24.07
C GLN A 376 3.92 15.09 -24.05
N GLU A 377 2.99 15.13 -23.09
CA GLU A 377 1.78 14.28 -23.14
C GLU A 377 0.89 14.65 -24.32
N TYR A 378 0.81 15.94 -24.60
CA TYR A 378 -0.02 16.52 -25.66
C TYR A 378 0.84 17.46 -26.49
N ILE A 379 0.69 17.45 -27.82
CA ILE A 379 1.47 18.35 -28.66
C ILE A 379 0.99 19.80 -28.44
N PRO A 380 1.91 20.78 -28.27
CA PRO A 380 1.57 22.20 -28.22
C PRO A 380 0.65 22.63 -29.38
N PRO A 381 -0.26 23.60 -29.16
CA PRO A 381 -0.31 24.50 -28.00
C PRO A 381 -1.16 24.00 -26.82
N TYR A 382 -1.72 22.78 -26.85
CA TYR A 382 -2.71 22.33 -25.86
C TYR A 382 -2.21 22.35 -24.41
N SER A 383 -1.06 21.72 -24.18
CA SER A 383 -0.32 21.74 -22.91
C SER A 383 1.16 21.75 -23.22
N ARG A 384 1.96 22.30 -22.32
CA ARG A 384 3.43 22.32 -22.44
C ARG A 384 4.14 21.60 -21.30
N ASP A 385 3.41 21.18 -20.27
CA ASP A 385 3.98 20.85 -18.97
C ASP A 385 3.10 19.88 -18.17
N THR A 386 2.35 19.00 -18.85
CA THR A 386 1.56 17.96 -18.16
C THR A 386 2.47 16.99 -17.41
N LEU A 387 2.33 16.91 -16.09
CA LEU A 387 3.30 16.27 -15.20
C LEU A 387 3.30 14.74 -15.30
N ASN A 388 2.13 14.11 -15.26
CA ASN A 388 2.04 12.64 -15.26
C ASN A 388 2.60 12.05 -16.56
N GLY A 389 2.30 12.64 -17.72
CA GLY A 389 2.76 12.14 -19.00
C GLY A 389 4.29 12.18 -19.11
N PHE A 390 4.90 13.27 -18.65
CA PHE A 390 6.35 13.38 -18.59
C PHE A 390 6.98 12.28 -17.72
N MET A 391 6.44 12.04 -16.53
CA MET A 391 6.94 10.98 -15.64
C MET A 391 6.74 9.58 -16.23
N PHE A 392 5.65 9.31 -16.96
CA PHE A 392 5.45 8.05 -17.67
C PHE A 392 6.47 7.82 -18.79
N SER A 393 6.84 8.87 -19.53
CA SER A 393 7.88 8.78 -20.54
C SER A 393 9.24 8.42 -19.92
N ILE A 394 9.56 8.98 -18.75
CA ILE A 394 10.80 8.65 -18.03
C ILE A 394 10.81 7.17 -17.59
N VAL A 395 9.67 6.65 -17.13
CA VAL A 395 9.52 5.23 -16.79
C VAL A 395 9.82 4.34 -18.00
N GLY A 396 9.23 4.63 -19.16
CA GLY A 396 9.49 3.86 -20.38
C GLY A 396 10.97 3.86 -20.77
N LEU A 397 11.67 5.00 -20.59
CA LEU A 397 13.12 5.08 -20.78
C LEU A 397 13.86 4.18 -19.78
N ASP A 398 13.52 4.23 -18.49
CA ASP A 398 14.16 3.41 -17.45
C ASP A 398 14.06 1.91 -17.75
N GLU A 399 12.90 1.45 -18.18
CA GLU A 399 12.67 0.03 -18.47
C GLU A 399 13.37 -0.40 -19.76
N TRP A 400 13.40 0.46 -20.79
CA TRP A 400 14.20 0.20 -21.98
C TRP A 400 15.68 0.06 -21.65
N ILE A 401 16.24 0.97 -20.83
CA ILE A 401 17.65 0.94 -20.43
C ILE A 401 17.97 -0.36 -19.70
N ALA A 402 17.08 -0.79 -18.80
CA ALA A 402 17.27 -2.02 -18.02
C ALA A 402 17.38 -3.27 -18.90
N VAL A 403 16.67 -3.31 -20.03
CA VAL A 403 16.66 -4.46 -20.95
C VAL A 403 17.73 -4.36 -22.04
N SER A 404 18.01 -3.15 -22.54
CA SER A 404 18.87 -2.93 -23.71
C SER A 404 20.31 -2.54 -23.37
N GLY A 405 20.56 -1.95 -22.20
CA GLY A 405 21.84 -1.30 -21.89
C GLY A 405 22.11 -0.02 -22.69
N ASP A 406 21.09 0.60 -23.32
CA ASP A 406 21.24 1.77 -24.18
C ASP A 406 21.78 3.00 -23.41
N ALA A 407 23.08 3.26 -23.57
CA ALA A 407 23.78 4.36 -22.93
C ALA A 407 23.29 5.75 -23.40
N THR A 408 22.76 5.85 -24.62
CA THR A 408 22.23 7.10 -25.18
C THR A 408 20.90 7.42 -24.50
N ALA A 409 19.99 6.44 -24.42
CA ALA A 409 18.75 6.58 -23.68
C ALA A 409 19.00 6.88 -22.20
N ALA A 410 20.03 6.30 -21.58
CA ALA A 410 20.44 6.62 -20.22
C ALA A 410 20.87 8.09 -20.05
N GLY A 411 21.53 8.67 -21.05
CA GLY A 411 21.83 10.11 -21.10
C GLY A 411 20.56 10.97 -21.13
N TRP A 412 19.65 10.67 -22.04
CA TRP A 412 18.38 11.38 -22.16
C TRP A 412 17.55 11.28 -20.88
N ARG A 413 17.50 10.09 -20.27
CA ARG A 413 16.82 9.87 -18.99
C ARG A 413 17.39 10.73 -17.87
N ARG A 414 18.72 10.85 -17.75
CA ARG A 414 19.36 11.74 -16.75
C ARG A 414 18.94 13.19 -16.94
N GLU A 415 18.95 13.68 -18.17
CA GLU A 415 18.50 15.04 -18.52
C GLU A 415 17.01 15.27 -18.18
N ALA A 416 16.14 14.30 -18.47
CA ALA A 416 14.71 14.38 -18.14
C ALA A 416 14.47 14.43 -16.63
N LEU A 417 15.16 13.58 -15.85
CA LEU A 417 15.06 13.62 -14.39
C LEU A 417 15.60 14.91 -13.79
N ALA A 418 16.72 15.42 -14.31
CA ALA A 418 17.23 16.71 -13.87
C ALA A 418 16.19 17.82 -14.13
N THR A 419 15.43 17.73 -15.23
CA THR A 419 14.32 18.62 -15.54
C THR A 419 13.16 18.44 -14.56
N LEU A 420 12.72 17.20 -14.33
CA LEU A 420 11.67 16.88 -13.36
C LEU A 420 12.00 17.44 -11.97
N VAL A 421 13.17 17.10 -11.43
CA VAL A 421 13.63 17.53 -10.10
C VAL A 421 13.67 19.05 -9.99
N GLY A 422 14.19 19.74 -11.02
CA GLY A 422 14.25 21.20 -11.04
C GLY A 422 12.87 21.87 -11.13
N TRP A 423 11.87 21.20 -11.69
CA TRP A 423 10.54 21.78 -11.92
C TRP A 423 9.50 21.36 -10.89
N LEU A 424 9.73 20.27 -10.13
CA LEU A 424 8.82 19.79 -9.09
C LEU A 424 8.33 20.86 -8.11
N PRO A 425 9.16 21.80 -7.63
CA PRO A 425 8.68 22.90 -6.77
C PRO A 425 7.57 23.73 -7.42
N ARG A 426 7.57 23.89 -8.75
CA ARG A 426 6.55 24.66 -9.48
C ARG A 426 5.19 23.94 -9.51
N PHE A 427 5.20 22.62 -9.43
CA PHE A 427 3.99 21.79 -9.40
C PHE A 427 3.39 21.66 -8.00
N ASP A 428 4.07 22.14 -6.95
CA ASP A 428 3.60 22.08 -5.57
C ASP A 428 2.94 23.38 -5.16
N THR A 429 1.67 23.31 -4.74
CA THR A 429 0.91 24.46 -4.25
C THR A 429 1.13 24.73 -2.75
N GLY A 430 1.93 23.90 -2.08
CA GLY A 430 2.12 23.86 -0.62
C GLY A 430 1.11 22.96 0.11
N HIS A 431 0.07 22.48 -0.57
CA HIS A 431 -0.99 21.65 -0.01
C HIS A 431 -1.63 20.68 -1.03
N TRP A 432 -1.21 20.73 -2.30
CA TRP A 432 -1.69 19.92 -3.41
C TRP A 432 -0.71 19.96 -4.60
N SER A 433 -0.94 19.17 -5.66
CA SER A 433 -0.15 19.25 -6.89
C SER A 433 -0.93 19.76 -8.11
N TYR A 434 -0.25 20.49 -8.99
CA TYR A 434 -0.76 20.87 -10.32
C TYR A 434 -0.69 19.68 -11.30
N TYR A 435 -1.67 19.57 -12.19
CA TYR A 435 -1.69 18.65 -13.34
C TYR A 435 -0.80 19.17 -14.47
N ASN A 436 -0.90 20.48 -14.74
CA ASN A 436 -0.08 21.24 -15.68
C ASN A 436 0.19 22.64 -15.09
N LEU A 437 1.35 23.21 -15.39
CA LEU A 437 1.70 24.58 -14.99
C LEU A 437 1.05 25.62 -15.89
N SER A 438 0.78 25.28 -17.14
CA SER A 438 0.03 26.14 -18.04
C SER A 438 -1.44 26.22 -17.55
N PRO A 439 -2.08 27.40 -17.49
CA PRO A 439 -3.50 27.48 -17.12
C PRO A 439 -4.40 26.87 -18.20
N SER A 440 -5.57 26.38 -17.79
CA SER A 440 -6.65 26.03 -18.74
C SER A 440 -7.10 27.29 -19.51
N PRO A 441 -7.53 27.18 -20.77
CA PRO A 441 -8.07 28.32 -21.53
C PRO A 441 -9.17 29.04 -20.75
N GLY A 442 -8.99 30.35 -20.50
CA GLY A 442 -9.93 31.18 -19.73
C GLY A 442 -9.72 31.20 -18.21
N SER A 443 -8.72 30.50 -17.66
CA SER A 443 -8.37 30.53 -16.24
C SER A 443 -7.39 31.64 -15.89
N THR A 444 -7.59 32.30 -14.74
CA THR A 444 -6.65 33.27 -14.16
C THR A 444 -5.65 32.65 -13.19
N LEU A 445 -5.70 31.33 -12.98
CA LEU A 445 -4.78 30.61 -12.10
C LEU A 445 -3.40 30.50 -12.74
N SER A 446 -2.35 30.37 -11.92
CA SER A 446 -0.97 30.16 -12.38
C SER A 446 -0.68 28.73 -12.88
N GLY A 447 -1.70 27.87 -12.93
CA GLY A 447 -1.64 26.45 -13.29
C GLY A 447 -2.98 25.75 -13.07
N GLN A 448 -3.12 24.50 -13.54
CA GLN A 448 -4.34 23.70 -13.39
C GLN A 448 -4.17 22.68 -12.26
N PRO A 449 -4.90 22.80 -11.13
CA PRO A 449 -4.83 21.81 -10.06
C PRO A 449 -5.19 20.41 -10.56
N SER A 450 -4.48 19.39 -10.05
CA SER A 450 -4.81 18.00 -10.35
C SER A 450 -6.08 17.57 -9.63
N SER A 451 -6.88 16.69 -10.23
CA SER A 451 -7.92 15.96 -9.50
C SER A 451 -7.29 14.99 -8.51
N ILE A 452 -8.06 14.49 -7.53
CA ILE A 452 -7.61 13.45 -6.58
C ILE A 452 -6.95 12.26 -7.30
N LYS A 453 -7.54 11.82 -8.42
CA LYS A 453 -6.99 10.75 -9.25
C LYS A 453 -5.57 11.09 -9.70
N TYR A 454 -5.37 12.26 -10.30
CA TYR A 454 -4.07 12.66 -10.84
C TYR A 454 -3.04 13.00 -9.75
N HIS A 455 -3.48 13.56 -8.63
CA HIS A 455 -2.60 13.81 -7.49
C HIS A 455 -1.98 12.51 -6.97
N VAL A 456 -2.81 11.48 -6.80
CA VAL A 456 -2.37 10.15 -6.36
C VAL A 456 -1.44 9.51 -7.40
N ILE A 457 -1.78 9.65 -8.70
CA ILE A 457 -0.91 9.23 -9.80
C ILE A 457 0.48 9.87 -9.67
N HIS A 458 0.56 11.18 -9.39
CA HIS A 458 1.83 11.87 -9.23
C HIS A 458 2.66 11.31 -8.08
N VAL A 459 2.04 11.09 -6.91
CA VAL A 459 2.70 10.48 -5.73
C VAL A 459 3.33 9.14 -6.11
N VAL A 460 2.57 8.31 -6.83
CA VAL A 460 2.99 6.96 -7.22
C VAL A 460 4.18 7.01 -8.17
N GLN A 461 4.10 7.85 -9.22
CA GLN A 461 5.21 8.02 -10.16
C GLN A 461 6.47 8.53 -9.46
N LEU A 462 6.34 9.50 -8.55
CA LEU A 462 7.47 10.01 -7.78
C LEU A 462 8.09 8.94 -6.89
N ARG A 463 7.30 8.10 -6.21
CA ARG A 463 7.84 6.98 -5.42
C ARG A 463 8.59 6.00 -6.32
N HIS A 464 8.05 5.68 -7.49
CA HIS A 464 8.70 4.76 -8.43
C HIS A 464 10.06 5.30 -8.86
N LEU A 465 10.09 6.54 -9.38
CA LEU A 465 11.30 7.18 -9.83
C LEU A 465 12.30 7.36 -8.68
N ALA A 466 11.84 7.70 -7.47
CA ALA A 466 12.71 7.82 -6.29
C ALA A 466 13.37 6.49 -5.90
N MET A 467 12.67 5.35 -6.04
CA MET A 467 13.28 4.05 -5.80
C MET A 467 14.30 3.67 -6.88
N ALA A 468 13.93 3.87 -8.15
CA ALA A 468 14.79 3.52 -9.29
C ALA A 468 16.08 4.35 -9.33
N THR A 469 16.00 5.63 -8.93
CA THR A 469 17.13 6.58 -8.96
C THR A 469 17.88 6.68 -7.65
N ARG A 470 17.25 6.31 -6.53
CA ARG A 470 17.65 6.69 -5.17
C ARG A 470 17.72 8.21 -4.95
N ASP A 471 17.05 9.01 -5.77
CA ASP A 471 17.04 10.48 -5.66
C ASP A 471 16.25 10.94 -4.41
N PRO A 472 16.88 11.70 -3.51
CA PRO A 472 16.24 12.15 -2.27
C PRO A 472 15.20 13.24 -2.48
N VAL A 473 15.29 14.04 -3.55
CA VAL A 473 14.32 15.09 -3.86
C VAL A 473 13.01 14.45 -4.30
N LEU A 474 13.07 13.48 -5.21
CA LEU A 474 11.88 12.74 -5.63
C LEU A 474 11.19 12.07 -4.44
N ARG A 475 11.97 11.45 -3.54
CA ARG A 475 11.44 10.83 -2.31
C ARG A 475 10.74 11.84 -1.41
N THR A 476 11.34 13.02 -1.24
CA THR A 476 10.81 14.09 -0.40
C THR A 476 9.46 14.58 -0.93
N PHE A 477 9.36 14.86 -2.22
CA PHE A 477 8.11 15.27 -2.85
C PHE A 477 7.06 14.17 -2.80
N ALA A 478 7.44 12.90 -3.02
CA ALA A 478 6.52 11.79 -2.95
C ALA A 478 5.90 11.62 -1.54
N SER A 479 6.73 11.73 -0.49
CA SER A 479 6.27 11.67 0.90
C SER A 479 5.39 12.86 1.26
N ARG A 480 5.78 14.08 0.85
CA ARG A 480 5.01 15.30 1.11
C ARG A 480 3.66 15.27 0.42
N TRP A 481 3.59 14.95 -0.87
CA TRP A 481 2.31 14.88 -1.60
C TRP A 481 1.42 13.75 -1.08
N ALA A 482 1.99 12.65 -0.59
CA ALA A 482 1.20 11.61 0.05
C ALA A 482 0.46 12.10 1.31
N THR A 483 1.01 13.06 2.08
CA THR A 483 0.30 13.62 3.23
C THR A 483 -0.86 14.52 2.81
N TYR A 484 -0.75 15.21 1.67
CA TYR A 484 -1.83 16.00 1.10
C TYR A 484 -3.03 15.13 0.70
N ALA A 485 -2.77 13.97 0.08
CA ALA A 485 -3.81 13.02 -0.31
C ALA A 485 -4.64 12.49 0.86
N ALA A 486 -4.06 12.44 2.07
CA ALA A 486 -4.78 12.04 3.29
C ALA A 486 -5.77 13.10 3.80
N ASN A 487 -5.57 14.37 3.42
CA ASN A 487 -6.41 15.50 3.79
C ASN A 487 -6.66 16.41 2.57
N PRO A 488 -7.43 15.94 1.57
CA PRO A 488 -7.61 16.69 0.33
C PRO A 488 -8.36 18.02 0.58
N PRO A 489 -7.99 19.12 -0.11
CA PRO A 489 -8.74 20.38 -0.05
C PRO A 489 -10.21 20.16 -0.40
N SER A 490 -11.12 20.97 0.17
CA SER A 490 -12.57 20.81 0.02
C SER A 490 -13.07 20.82 -1.44
N GLY A 491 -12.33 21.44 -2.36
CA GLY A 491 -12.63 21.46 -3.80
C GLY A 491 -11.96 20.37 -4.64
N ALA A 492 -11.22 19.43 -4.04
CA ALA A 492 -10.52 18.35 -4.75
C ALA A 492 -11.27 17.01 -4.75
N ARG A 493 -12.40 16.92 -4.04
CA ARG A 493 -13.21 15.70 -3.90
C ARG A 493 -14.16 15.49 -5.07
#